data_AF-A0A8H5MCP6-F1
#
_entry.id   AF-A0A8H5MCP6-F1
#
_cell.length_a   1.000
_cell.length_b   1.000
_cell.length_c   1.000
_cell.angle_alpha   90.00
_cell.angle_beta   90.00
_cell.angle_gamma   90.00
#
_symmetry.space_group_name_H-M   'P 1'
#
loop_
_entity.id
_entity.type
_entity.pdbx_description
1 polymer ?
#
loop_
_entity_poly.entity_id
_entity_poly.type
_entity_poly.pdbx_seq_one_letter_code
_entity_poly.pdbx_strand_id
1 'polypeptide(L)'
;MVHTGETAFIFSSKPTVNLGGAPNTTSTFSNNTLTLQYSLNGSQFVTISNGNSKIVVVILDKTAANQWNAPVLPSSSGSFPNHFSIGSNNTVLVGGPYVVRNASITGDVLSLAGDLNGTTTIEFIAPAAVTSLRWNGALASVTKNSQGIWTGTVTAGSPNFTLPTLANLSWKVSGSLPEIDPNFDDSNFTLADITTTNYTNLPPLAGSQVLYAQQYGFYGGNLIFRGRFNATGKETGVNLTVQYGFAGGYSVFLNGVFLGSSQGSSTVSLSSNVWTFPSGVLKSGAENIIQMEVKNREEFGDILWSEQARFSHHGGYKAIRLGGASEAPDTFRGYLNEGGLYAERIGAHLPGFPDGSWATGSPLTGVSKAGINFYRTTFNLSIPQGFDVPVRLSITPSAISSNFRAQIYLNGWQIGKYFNNIGILFRDSTNTLAISLWSLDSAGASIAGLGLVADGVFTTALRFQDYVGPDFDSQLGLRPEGTMITPMSSFALPVALPSLASDDDLSPVSSSTRSVVGIIWSCVTTIFACTWIAVHPNLPSEDDSEWTIYWRRARIMMVALIVPEYVIL
;
A
#
# COMPACT_ATOMS: atom_id res chain seq x y z
N MET A 1 31.40 -14.30 16.28
CA MET A 1 32.74 -13.69 16.46
C MET A 1 32.59 -12.64 17.55
N VAL A 2 33.42 -12.66 18.59
CA VAL A 2 33.43 -11.59 19.60
C VAL A 2 34.28 -10.46 19.01
N HIS A 3 33.66 -9.30 18.77
CA HIS A 3 34.37 -8.14 18.26
C HIS A 3 35.07 -7.43 19.42
N THR A 4 36.26 -6.88 19.18
CA THR A 4 37.02 -6.10 20.14
C THR A 4 37.02 -4.62 19.74
N GLY A 5 37.09 -3.72 20.71
CA GLY A 5 37.20 -2.28 20.50
C GLY A 5 38.26 -1.65 21.38
N GLU A 6 38.71 -0.46 20.97
CA GLU A 6 39.62 0.38 21.72
C GLU A 6 39.11 1.83 21.72
N THR A 7 39.25 2.51 22.85
CA THR A 7 38.89 3.93 22.96
C THR A 7 39.86 4.63 23.91
N ALA A 8 40.29 5.85 23.55
CA ALA A 8 41.26 6.62 24.32
C ALA A 8 40.68 7.96 24.80
N PHE A 9 41.11 8.38 25.98
CA PHE A 9 40.70 9.63 26.64
C PHE A 9 41.95 10.37 27.14
N ILE A 10 41.95 11.70 27.04
CA ILE A 10 43.08 12.52 27.51
C ILE A 10 42.75 13.07 28.91
N PHE A 11 43.70 12.94 29.84
CA PHE A 11 43.60 13.47 31.20
C PHE A 11 44.90 14.17 31.62
N SER A 12 44.79 15.24 32.41
CA SER A 12 45.95 15.95 32.97
C SER A 12 46.71 15.13 34.03
N SER A 13 46.06 14.14 34.63
CA SER A 13 46.64 13.21 35.61
C SER A 13 45.96 11.84 35.51
N LYS A 14 46.55 10.80 36.11
CA LYS A 14 46.03 9.44 36.05
C LYS A 14 44.64 9.34 36.73
N PRO A 15 43.56 9.02 36.00
CA PRO A 15 42.24 8.86 36.59
C PRO A 15 42.09 7.52 37.32
N THR A 16 41.05 7.39 38.15
CA THR A 16 40.64 6.10 38.74
C THR A 16 39.62 5.43 37.82
N VAL A 17 39.85 4.17 37.45
CA VAL A 17 38.97 3.42 36.54
C VAL A 17 38.34 2.25 37.30
N ASN A 18 37.02 2.14 37.22
CA ASN A 18 36.25 1.02 37.75
C ASN A 18 35.68 0.19 36.58
N LEU A 19 36.12 -1.07 36.51
CA LEU A 19 35.79 -2.04 35.46
C LEU A 19 34.76 -3.08 35.92
N GLY A 20 34.15 -2.92 37.10
CA GLY A 20 33.24 -3.91 37.68
C GLY A 20 31.99 -4.21 36.82
N GLY A 21 31.57 -3.27 35.97
CA GLY A 21 30.51 -3.46 34.98
C GLY A 21 30.98 -3.86 33.59
N ALA A 22 32.27 -4.14 33.41
CA ALA A 22 32.89 -4.44 32.12
C ALA A 22 34.06 -5.42 32.32
N PRO A 23 33.79 -6.68 32.71
CA PRO A 23 34.82 -7.62 33.18
C PRO A 23 35.85 -8.00 32.11
N ASN A 24 35.51 -7.85 30.83
CA ASN A 24 36.41 -8.11 29.70
C ASN A 24 37.07 -6.84 29.16
N THR A 25 37.10 -5.78 29.97
CA THR A 25 37.78 -4.52 29.63
C THR A 25 39.07 -4.42 30.42
N THR A 26 40.13 -3.93 29.77
CA THR A 26 41.38 -3.54 30.42
C THR A 26 41.63 -2.05 30.21
N SER A 27 42.33 -1.43 31.16
CA SER A 27 42.68 -0.01 31.09
C SER A 27 44.17 0.22 31.27
N THR A 28 44.79 1.05 30.43
CA THR A 28 46.18 1.50 30.57
C THR A 28 46.25 3.01 30.58
N PHE A 29 47.18 3.60 31.34
CA PHE A 29 47.42 5.04 31.35
C PHE A 29 48.88 5.35 31.08
N SER A 30 49.16 6.07 30.00
CA SER A 30 50.51 6.47 29.57
C SER A 30 50.43 7.80 28.82
N ASN A 31 51.44 8.67 28.99
CA ASN A 31 51.53 9.97 28.30
C ASN A 31 50.21 10.77 28.32
N ASN A 32 49.63 10.93 29.51
CA ASN A 32 48.36 11.65 29.71
C ASN A 32 47.14 11.05 28.98
N THR A 33 47.25 9.81 28.51
CA THR A 33 46.20 9.11 27.75
C THR A 33 45.78 7.86 28.50
N LEU A 34 44.47 7.76 28.79
CA LEU A 34 43.82 6.54 29.25
C LEU A 34 43.29 5.77 28.04
N THR A 35 43.72 4.54 27.84
CA THR A 35 43.20 3.64 26.80
C THR A 35 42.38 2.53 27.44
N LEU A 36 41.17 2.32 26.93
CA LEU A 36 40.30 1.18 27.25
C LEU A 36 40.30 0.21 26.07
N GLN A 37 40.61 -1.06 26.34
CA GLN A 37 40.50 -2.16 25.38
C GLN A 37 39.46 -3.14 25.89
N TYR A 38 38.49 -3.49 25.07
CA TYR A 38 37.31 -4.25 25.50
C TYR A 38 36.82 -5.22 24.44
N SER A 39 36.09 -6.25 24.88
CA SER A 39 35.30 -7.12 24.00
C SER A 39 33.82 -6.77 24.07
N LEU A 40 33.18 -6.68 22.91
CA LEU A 40 31.77 -6.36 22.77
C LEU A 40 30.93 -7.58 23.15
N ASN A 41 30.15 -7.44 24.21
CA ASN A 41 29.19 -8.44 24.67
C ASN A 41 28.13 -7.77 25.56
N GLY A 42 26.92 -7.64 25.04
CA GLY A 42 25.79 -6.99 25.71
C GLY A 42 26.05 -5.53 26.04
N SER A 43 25.44 -5.06 27.13
CA SER A 43 25.70 -3.75 27.73
C SER A 43 26.79 -3.86 28.80
N GLN A 44 27.86 -3.08 28.65
CA GLN A 44 28.97 -2.99 29.60
C GLN A 44 29.22 -1.55 30.00
N PHE A 45 29.68 -1.35 31.24
CA PHE A 45 29.82 -0.02 31.81
C PHE A 45 31.15 0.15 32.55
N VAL A 46 31.92 1.15 32.11
CA VAL A 46 33.17 1.58 32.74
C VAL A 46 32.96 2.95 33.36
N THR A 47 33.36 3.10 34.62
CA THR A 47 33.37 4.40 35.30
C THR A 47 34.79 4.93 35.39
N ILE A 48 35.02 6.15 34.92
CA ILE A 48 36.29 6.86 35.04
C ILE A 48 36.06 8.06 35.97
N SER A 49 36.84 8.15 37.04
CA SER A 49 36.78 9.25 38.02
C SER A 49 38.05 10.08 37.95
N ASN A 50 37.91 11.39 37.81
CA ASN A 50 39.01 12.36 37.79
C ASN A 50 38.66 13.54 38.71
N GLY A 51 39.18 13.50 39.95
CA GLY A 51 38.74 14.42 41.01
C GLY A 51 37.24 14.29 41.26
N ASN A 52 36.50 15.40 41.15
CA ASN A 52 35.05 15.45 41.31
C ASN A 52 34.27 15.09 40.04
N SER A 53 34.95 14.90 38.91
CA SER A 53 34.32 14.58 37.62
C SER A 53 34.23 13.08 37.41
N LYS A 54 33.09 12.62 36.90
CA LYS A 54 32.82 11.22 36.58
C LYS A 54 32.40 11.08 35.12
N ILE A 55 33.05 10.18 34.39
CA ILE A 55 32.68 9.77 33.03
C ILE A 55 32.22 8.33 33.10
N VAL A 56 31.06 8.02 32.50
CA VAL A 56 30.59 6.65 32.33
C VAL A 56 30.68 6.32 30.85
N VAL A 57 31.51 5.32 30.52
CA VAL A 57 31.64 4.79 29.16
C VAL A 57 30.69 3.60 29.05
N VAL A 58 29.74 3.71 28.13
CA VAL A 58 28.77 2.64 27.81
C VAL A 58 29.28 1.91 26.57
N ILE A 59 29.64 0.65 26.73
CA ILE A 59 30.17 -0.20 25.66
C ILE A 59 29.07 -1.20 25.30
N LEU A 60 28.60 -1.14 24.06
CA LEU A 60 27.48 -1.94 23.58
C LEU A 60 27.91 -2.76 22.36
N ASP A 61 27.51 -4.04 22.32
CA ASP A 61 27.46 -4.72 21.03
C ASP A 61 26.30 -4.17 20.17
N LYS A 62 26.28 -4.52 18.87
CA LYS A 62 25.28 -4.00 17.93
C LYS A 62 23.84 -4.39 18.32
N THR A 63 23.65 -5.58 18.87
CA THR A 63 22.32 -6.08 19.26
C THR A 63 21.80 -5.30 20.46
N ALA A 64 22.65 -5.11 21.48
CA ALA A 64 22.34 -4.29 22.63
C ALA A 64 22.08 -2.85 22.19
N ALA A 65 22.95 -2.24 21.40
CA ALA A 65 22.81 -0.86 20.91
C ALA A 65 21.47 -0.60 20.21
N ASN A 66 20.95 -1.56 19.45
CA ASN A 66 19.63 -1.45 18.79
C ASN A 66 18.44 -1.42 19.77
N GLN A 67 18.65 -1.73 21.04
CA GLN A 67 17.64 -1.67 22.11
C GLN A 67 17.76 -0.39 22.96
N TRP A 68 18.74 0.48 22.67
CA TRP A 68 18.90 1.76 23.35
C TRP A 68 18.30 2.91 22.55
N ASN A 69 17.68 3.83 23.27
CA ASN A 69 16.99 5.00 22.77
C ASN A 69 17.59 6.23 23.44
N ALA A 70 17.68 7.35 22.70
CA ALA A 70 18.16 8.63 23.22
C ALA A 70 17.07 9.71 23.08
N PRO A 71 15.92 9.60 23.76
CA PRO A 71 14.86 10.59 23.65
C PRO A 71 15.33 11.96 24.15
N VAL A 72 14.91 13.00 23.42
CA VAL A 72 15.20 14.40 23.76
C VAL A 72 14.47 14.79 25.04
N LEU A 73 15.17 15.47 25.94
CA LEU A 73 14.56 16.22 27.04
C LEU A 73 14.22 17.62 26.52
N PRO A 74 12.93 18.00 26.46
CA PRO A 74 12.55 19.25 25.84
C PRO A 74 13.12 20.48 26.56
N SER A 75 13.46 21.52 25.80
CA SER A 75 13.76 22.84 26.37
C SER A 75 12.52 23.44 27.03
N SER A 76 12.71 24.26 28.06
CA SER A 76 11.63 25.01 28.72
C SER A 76 11.04 26.14 27.86
N SER A 77 11.70 26.51 26.75
CA SER A 77 11.30 27.62 25.88
C SER A 77 11.79 27.44 24.44
N GLY A 78 11.18 28.19 23.51
CA GLY A 78 11.55 28.23 22.09
C GLY A 78 10.54 27.51 21.20
N SER A 79 10.70 27.66 19.88
CA SER A 79 9.75 27.12 18.89
C SER A 79 9.92 25.62 18.61
N PHE A 80 11.09 25.05 18.92
CA PHE A 80 11.42 23.64 18.61
C PHE A 80 11.90 22.84 19.82
N PRO A 81 11.27 22.96 21.01
CA PRO A 81 11.84 22.47 22.26
C PRO A 81 12.08 20.96 22.26
N ASN A 82 11.34 20.19 21.47
CA ASN A 82 11.44 18.72 21.36
C ASN A 82 12.50 18.24 20.35
N HIS A 83 13.19 19.14 19.65
CA HIS A 83 14.14 18.76 18.61
C HIS A 83 15.58 18.88 19.10
N PHE A 84 16.34 17.79 18.94
CA PHE A 84 17.76 17.77 19.27
C PHE A 84 18.53 18.80 18.43
N SER A 85 19.59 19.38 18.97
CA SER A 85 20.47 20.39 18.36
C SER A 85 19.84 21.78 18.18
N ILE A 86 18.63 21.88 17.64
CA ILE A 86 18.00 23.19 17.33
C ILE A 86 17.17 23.75 18.49
N GLY A 87 16.65 22.89 19.37
CA GLY A 87 15.86 23.29 20.52
C GLY A 87 16.46 22.85 21.84
N SER A 88 16.88 21.60 21.93
CA SER A 88 17.52 21.04 23.13
C SER A 88 18.77 20.25 22.78
N ASN A 89 19.79 20.32 23.63
CA ASN A 89 20.98 19.46 23.57
C ASN A 89 20.96 18.41 24.68
N ASN A 90 19.84 18.28 25.39
CA ASN A 90 19.69 17.36 26.51
C ASN A 90 18.93 16.13 26.07
N THR A 91 19.42 14.96 26.46
CA THR A 91 18.78 13.66 26.27
C THR A 91 18.86 12.86 27.56
N VAL A 92 18.05 11.82 27.65
CA VAL A 92 18.33 10.68 28.53
C VAL A 92 18.67 9.49 27.64
N LEU A 93 19.43 8.55 28.19
CA LEU A 93 19.77 7.31 27.49
C LEU A 93 18.99 6.16 28.15
N VAL A 94 18.20 5.43 27.36
CA VAL A 94 17.24 4.42 27.86
C VAL A 94 17.35 3.13 27.06
N GLY A 95 17.68 2.02 27.71
CA GLY A 95 17.74 0.69 27.14
C GLY A 95 16.55 -0.18 27.55
N GLY A 96 16.11 -1.06 26.66
CA GLY A 96 15.18 -2.15 26.97
C GLY A 96 13.79 -2.07 26.32
N PRO A 97 13.02 -0.97 26.46
CA PRO A 97 11.75 -0.80 25.76
C PRO A 97 11.87 -0.92 24.25
N TYR A 98 10.80 -1.36 23.58
CA TYR A 98 10.78 -1.53 22.12
C TYR A 98 10.98 -0.19 21.40
N VAL A 99 10.29 0.85 21.85
CA VAL A 99 10.48 2.24 21.39
C VAL A 99 10.30 3.18 22.59
N VAL A 100 11.17 4.17 22.74
CA VAL A 100 10.94 5.31 23.64
C VAL A 100 10.67 6.55 22.81
N ARG A 101 9.44 7.06 22.88
CA ARG A 101 8.97 8.17 22.01
C ARG A 101 9.28 9.53 22.60
N ASN A 102 9.13 9.69 23.91
CA ASN A 102 9.38 10.96 24.58
C ASN A 102 9.95 10.75 25.99
N ALA A 103 10.57 11.82 26.48
CA ALA A 103 11.08 11.93 27.84
C ALA A 103 10.81 13.32 28.40
N SER A 104 10.53 13.42 29.68
CA SER A 104 10.46 14.69 30.41
C SER A 104 10.89 14.50 31.86
N ILE A 105 11.39 15.56 32.49
CA ILE A 105 11.75 15.55 33.91
C ILE A 105 10.91 16.62 34.61
N THR A 106 10.27 16.25 35.72
CA THR A 106 9.56 17.19 36.59
C THR A 106 9.96 16.89 38.03
N GLY A 107 10.64 17.84 38.68
CA GLY A 107 11.27 17.60 39.98
C GLY A 107 12.34 16.51 39.87
N ASP A 108 12.17 15.42 40.61
CA ASP A 108 13.05 14.24 40.65
C ASP A 108 12.49 13.04 39.87
N VAL A 109 11.42 13.22 39.10
CA VAL A 109 10.74 12.16 38.34
C VAL A 109 11.11 12.27 36.86
N LEU A 110 11.71 11.20 36.31
CA LEU A 110 11.79 11.00 34.86
C LEU A 110 10.49 10.35 34.38
N SER A 111 9.79 10.99 33.45
CA SER A 111 8.63 10.42 32.76
C SER A 111 9.02 10.04 31.35
N LEU A 112 8.81 8.77 31.00
CA LEU A 112 9.00 8.22 29.67
C LEU A 112 7.68 7.77 29.10
N ALA A 113 7.47 7.98 27.81
CA ALA A 113 6.37 7.36 27.09
C ALA A 113 6.87 6.63 25.84
N GLY A 114 6.32 5.45 25.60
CA GLY A 114 6.74 4.60 24.51
C GLY A 114 5.99 3.29 24.47
N ASP A 115 6.60 2.32 23.79
CA ASP A 115 5.95 1.09 23.38
C ASP A 115 6.74 -0.12 23.87
N LEU A 116 6.02 -1.17 24.24
CA LEU A 116 6.55 -2.45 24.70
C LEU A 116 5.98 -3.56 23.83
N ASN A 117 6.83 -4.45 23.31
CA ASN A 117 6.45 -5.70 22.65
C ASN A 117 6.45 -6.90 23.62
N GLY A 118 6.63 -6.63 24.91
CA GLY A 118 6.72 -7.61 26.00
C GLY A 118 7.23 -6.93 27.27
N THR A 119 7.01 -7.56 28.42
CA THR A 119 7.61 -7.12 29.68
C THR A 119 9.12 -7.15 29.55
N THR A 120 9.79 -6.05 29.90
CA THR A 120 11.23 -5.91 29.71
C THR A 120 11.89 -5.20 30.88
N THR A 121 13.18 -5.45 31.04
CA THR A 121 14.04 -4.66 31.90
C THR A 121 14.22 -3.29 31.26
N ILE A 122 14.06 -2.23 32.05
CA ILE A 122 14.43 -0.88 31.64
C ILE A 122 15.73 -0.48 32.32
N GLU A 123 16.67 0.02 31.53
CA GLU A 123 17.91 0.62 32.01
C GLU A 123 17.94 2.08 31.58
N PHE A 124 18.35 3.00 32.46
CA PHE A 124 18.51 4.40 32.02
C PHE A 124 19.58 5.18 32.77
N ILE A 125 20.11 6.17 32.06
CA ILE A 125 21.03 7.18 32.56
C ILE A 125 20.33 8.53 32.46
N ALA A 126 20.22 9.22 33.59
CA ALA A 126 19.52 10.48 33.74
C ALA A 126 20.29 11.44 34.66
N PRO A 127 19.96 12.76 34.64
CA PRO A 127 20.57 13.75 35.55
C PRO A 127 20.49 13.33 37.02
N ALA A 128 21.45 13.79 37.82
CA ALA A 128 21.60 13.35 39.23
C ALA A 128 20.39 13.64 40.11
N ALA A 129 19.58 14.64 39.77
CA ALA A 129 18.35 14.99 40.48
C ALA A 129 17.22 13.94 40.33
N VAL A 130 17.29 13.06 39.32
CA VAL A 130 16.28 12.02 39.10
C VAL A 130 16.47 10.88 40.10
N THR A 131 15.38 10.54 40.79
CA THR A 131 15.30 9.46 41.80
C THR A 131 14.22 8.43 41.47
N SER A 132 13.30 8.73 40.55
CA SER A 132 12.16 7.88 40.22
C SER A 132 11.80 7.90 38.74
N LEU A 133 11.06 6.87 38.30
CA LEU A 133 10.64 6.68 36.91
C LEU A 133 9.12 6.53 36.82
N ARG A 134 8.52 7.21 35.84
CA ARG A 134 7.18 6.90 35.31
C ARG A 134 7.30 6.38 33.88
N TRP A 135 6.67 5.24 33.61
CA TRP A 135 6.52 4.68 32.27
C TRP A 135 5.05 4.73 31.85
N ASN A 136 4.75 5.40 30.73
CA ASN A 136 3.38 5.60 30.23
C ASN A 136 2.40 6.12 31.32
N GLY A 137 2.92 6.98 32.21
CA GLY A 137 2.17 7.58 33.32
C GLY A 137 2.14 6.78 34.63
N ALA A 138 2.50 5.49 34.60
CA ALA A 138 2.56 4.63 35.79
C ALA A 138 3.95 4.65 36.44
N LEU A 139 4.02 4.64 37.78
CA LEU A 139 5.29 4.54 38.50
C LEU A 139 5.93 3.17 38.27
N ALA A 140 7.22 3.18 37.97
CA ALA A 140 8.03 1.98 37.84
C ALA A 140 9.03 1.90 38.99
N SER A 141 9.15 0.72 39.61
CA SER A 141 10.16 0.48 40.65
C SER A 141 11.53 0.37 40.01
N VAL A 142 12.44 1.23 40.43
CA VAL A 142 13.80 1.32 39.88
C VAL A 142 14.83 1.40 41.00
N THR A 143 15.99 0.82 40.76
CA THR A 143 17.14 0.84 41.67
C THR A 143 18.37 1.35 40.94
N LYS A 144 19.16 2.20 41.60
CA LYS A 144 20.40 2.74 41.03
C LYS A 144 21.58 1.86 41.46
N ASN A 145 22.35 1.37 40.50
CA ASN A 145 23.55 0.60 40.79
C ASN A 145 24.74 1.51 41.14
N SER A 146 25.87 0.91 41.54
CA SER A 146 27.09 1.63 41.92
C SER A 146 27.74 2.40 40.76
N GLN A 147 27.48 1.99 39.52
CA GLN A 147 27.89 2.73 38.32
C GLN A 147 27.03 3.98 38.06
N GLY A 148 25.85 4.09 38.69
CA GLY A 148 24.95 5.23 38.57
C GLY A 148 23.85 5.04 37.51
N ILE A 149 23.68 3.80 37.03
CA ILE A 149 22.64 3.42 36.07
C ILE A 149 21.42 2.95 36.87
N TRP A 150 20.25 3.41 36.44
CA TRP A 150 18.99 2.94 36.98
C TRP A 150 18.55 1.68 36.23
N THR A 151 18.08 0.69 36.98
CA THR A 151 17.48 -0.53 36.43
C THR A 151 16.15 -0.81 37.09
N GLY A 152 15.18 -1.33 36.34
CA GLY A 152 13.88 -1.75 36.82
C GLY A 152 13.15 -2.60 35.79
N THR A 153 11.87 -2.85 36.01
CA THR A 153 11.02 -3.61 35.08
C THR A 153 9.81 -2.79 34.68
N VAL A 154 9.55 -2.72 33.39
CA VAL A 154 8.30 -2.17 32.83
C VAL A 154 7.48 -3.32 32.26
N THR A 155 6.23 -3.41 32.70
CA THR A 155 5.35 -4.53 32.37
C THR A 155 4.53 -4.20 31.15
N ALA A 156 4.54 -5.09 30.16
CA ALA A 156 3.62 -5.01 29.04
C ALA A 156 2.26 -5.56 29.45
N GLY A 157 1.19 -4.85 29.10
CA GLY A 157 -0.16 -5.38 29.23
C GLY A 157 -0.37 -6.55 28.26
N SER A 158 -1.37 -7.39 28.53
CA SER A 158 -1.87 -8.39 27.58
C SER A 158 -3.35 -8.10 27.34
N PRO A 159 -3.73 -7.57 26.17
CA PRO A 159 -5.13 -7.29 25.89
C PRO A 159 -5.87 -8.59 25.60
N ASN A 160 -7.11 -8.69 26.06
CA ASN A 160 -8.02 -9.73 25.61
C ASN A 160 -8.89 -9.18 24.48
N PHE A 161 -8.59 -9.56 23.25
CA PHE A 161 -9.39 -9.24 22.07
C PHE A 161 -9.33 -10.40 21.08
N THR A 162 -10.26 -10.42 20.13
CA THR A 162 -10.27 -11.43 19.06
C THR A 162 -10.64 -10.74 17.76
N LEU A 163 -9.88 -11.02 16.69
CA LEU A 163 -10.24 -10.57 15.35
C LEU A 163 -11.34 -11.48 14.78
N PRO A 164 -12.34 -10.93 14.08
CA PRO A 164 -13.41 -11.73 13.51
C PRO A 164 -12.89 -12.63 12.39
N THR A 165 -13.41 -13.86 12.33
CA THR A 165 -13.13 -14.78 11.23
C THR A 165 -13.97 -14.37 10.02
N LEU A 166 -13.36 -13.67 9.05
CA LEU A 166 -14.06 -13.12 7.88
C LEU A 166 -14.84 -14.16 7.05
N ALA A 167 -14.35 -15.40 7.00
CA ALA A 167 -15.03 -16.51 6.32
C ALA A 167 -16.40 -16.88 6.93
N ASN A 168 -16.60 -16.58 8.22
CA ASN A 168 -17.82 -16.93 8.97
C ASN A 168 -18.81 -15.76 9.07
N LEU A 169 -18.47 -14.60 8.50
CA LEU A 169 -19.36 -13.44 8.50
C LEU A 169 -20.49 -13.59 7.50
N SER A 170 -21.60 -12.90 7.75
CA SER A 170 -22.75 -12.84 6.85
C SER A 170 -22.48 -11.86 5.71
N TRP A 171 -21.99 -12.39 4.59
CA TRP A 171 -21.74 -11.61 3.39
C TRP A 171 -23.01 -11.43 2.53
N LYS A 172 -23.17 -10.20 2.03
CA LYS A 172 -24.15 -9.82 1.02
C LYS A 172 -23.47 -9.67 -0.34
N VAL A 173 -24.20 -9.95 -1.41
CA VAL A 173 -23.70 -9.85 -2.80
C VAL A 173 -24.73 -9.23 -3.74
N SER A 174 -24.24 -8.37 -4.62
CA SER A 174 -24.95 -7.86 -5.80
C SER A 174 -24.06 -7.98 -7.03
N GLY A 175 -24.66 -8.10 -8.21
CA GLY A 175 -23.94 -7.84 -9.45
C GLY A 175 -23.47 -6.38 -9.49
N SER A 176 -22.34 -6.11 -10.17
CA SER A 176 -21.79 -4.76 -10.29
C SER A 176 -21.38 -4.41 -11.72
N LEU A 177 -21.97 -5.11 -12.69
CA LEU A 177 -21.85 -4.82 -14.11
C LEU A 177 -23.22 -4.92 -14.82
N PRO A 178 -24.25 -4.19 -14.37
CA PRO A 178 -25.59 -4.23 -14.96
C PRO A 178 -25.62 -3.80 -16.43
N GLU A 179 -24.60 -3.05 -16.86
CA GLU A 179 -24.54 -2.53 -18.21
C GLU A 179 -24.53 -3.65 -19.24
N ILE A 180 -24.05 -4.87 -18.91
CA ILE A 180 -24.04 -5.97 -19.89
C ILE A 180 -25.44 -6.31 -20.42
N ASP A 181 -26.50 -5.95 -19.69
CA ASP A 181 -27.87 -6.07 -20.19
C ASP A 181 -28.04 -5.18 -21.44
N PRO A 182 -28.44 -5.74 -22.60
CA PRO A 182 -28.69 -4.94 -23.79
C PRO A 182 -29.79 -3.88 -23.61
N ASN A 183 -30.65 -4.02 -22.59
CA ASN A 183 -31.70 -3.07 -22.24
C ASN A 183 -31.26 -2.04 -21.19
N PHE A 184 -30.02 -2.09 -20.71
CA PHE A 184 -29.51 -1.09 -19.76
C PHE A 184 -29.59 0.32 -20.36
N ASP A 185 -30.21 1.24 -19.62
CA ASP A 185 -30.30 2.64 -19.99
C ASP A 185 -28.99 3.37 -19.66
N ASP A 186 -28.23 3.68 -20.72
CA ASP A 186 -26.98 4.44 -20.66
C ASP A 186 -27.18 5.92 -21.02
N SER A 187 -28.41 6.45 -21.01
CA SER A 187 -28.70 7.86 -21.34
C SER A 187 -27.90 8.86 -20.49
N ASN A 188 -27.66 8.52 -19.22
CA ASN A 188 -26.86 9.30 -18.27
C ASN A 188 -25.34 9.13 -18.42
N PHE A 189 -24.85 8.24 -19.31
CA PHE A 189 -23.42 8.09 -19.58
C PHE A 189 -22.94 9.16 -20.56
N THR A 190 -21.70 9.61 -20.38
CA THR A 190 -21.08 10.64 -21.22
C THR A 190 -20.99 10.18 -22.66
N LEU A 191 -21.51 10.98 -23.59
CA LEU A 191 -21.40 10.72 -25.02
C LEU A 191 -19.97 10.99 -25.50
N ALA A 192 -19.39 10.06 -26.25
CA ALA A 192 -18.10 10.27 -26.90
C ALA A 192 -18.24 11.09 -28.19
N ASP A 193 -18.19 12.42 -28.07
CA ASP A 193 -18.38 13.37 -29.17
C ASP A 193 -17.14 14.20 -29.52
N ILE A 194 -16.10 14.17 -28.68
CA ILE A 194 -14.78 14.76 -28.96
C ILE A 194 -14.13 14.09 -30.18
N THR A 195 -13.79 14.87 -31.21
CA THR A 195 -13.17 14.37 -32.46
C THR A 195 -11.69 14.77 -32.62
N THR A 196 -11.18 15.65 -31.77
CA THR A 196 -9.79 16.11 -31.79
C THR A 196 -9.21 16.17 -30.38
N THR A 197 -7.90 16.00 -30.25
CA THR A 197 -7.18 16.06 -28.97
C THR A 197 -6.01 17.03 -29.07
N ASN A 198 -5.73 17.73 -27.99
CA ASN A 198 -4.55 18.57 -27.83
C ASN A 198 -3.30 17.79 -27.38
N TYR A 199 -3.43 16.48 -27.11
CA TYR A 199 -2.30 15.64 -26.74
C TYR A 199 -1.43 15.34 -27.96
N THR A 200 -0.31 16.05 -28.07
CA THR A 200 0.59 16.00 -29.23
C THR A 200 1.37 14.70 -29.36
N ASN A 201 1.61 14.00 -28.25
CA ASN A 201 2.32 12.71 -28.23
C ASN A 201 1.37 11.51 -28.19
N LEU A 202 0.05 11.74 -28.20
CA LEU A 202 -0.96 10.70 -28.05
C LEU A 202 -2.07 10.89 -29.12
N PRO A 203 -1.75 10.77 -30.42
CA PRO A 203 -2.75 10.86 -31.48
C PRO A 203 -3.75 9.69 -31.38
N PRO A 204 -5.03 9.88 -31.76
CA PRO A 204 -6.01 8.80 -31.78
C PRO A 204 -5.52 7.62 -32.61
N LEU A 205 -5.57 6.41 -32.05
CA LEU A 205 -5.06 5.21 -32.72
C LEU A 205 -5.86 4.83 -33.95
N ALA A 206 -7.19 5.00 -33.91
CA ALA A 206 -8.10 4.88 -35.04
C ALA A 206 -9.52 5.32 -34.62
N GLY A 207 -10.44 5.40 -35.58
CA GLY A 207 -11.80 5.91 -35.38
C GLY A 207 -11.92 7.42 -35.59
N SER A 208 -13.14 7.94 -35.55
CA SER A 208 -13.45 9.37 -35.72
C SER A 208 -13.59 10.14 -34.41
N GLN A 209 -13.57 9.43 -33.27
CA GLN A 209 -13.74 10.00 -31.93
C GLN A 209 -12.50 9.74 -31.09
N VAL A 210 -12.17 10.68 -30.22
CA VAL A 210 -11.17 10.48 -29.17
C VAL A 210 -11.84 9.77 -28.00
N LEU A 211 -11.23 8.71 -27.47
CA LEU A 211 -11.84 7.88 -26.44
C LEU A 211 -11.05 7.89 -25.12
N TYR A 212 -10.27 8.94 -24.92
CA TYR A 212 -9.44 9.11 -23.73
C TYR A 212 -10.32 9.53 -22.57
N ALA A 213 -10.48 8.65 -21.59
CA ALA A 213 -11.38 8.85 -20.45
C ALA A 213 -11.14 10.18 -19.71
N GLN A 214 -9.90 10.66 -19.64
CA GLN A 214 -9.52 11.93 -19.02
C GLN A 214 -10.09 13.16 -19.74
N GLN A 215 -10.27 13.10 -21.07
CA GLN A 215 -10.91 14.19 -21.82
C GLN A 215 -12.42 14.27 -21.57
N TYR A 216 -12.98 13.24 -20.92
CA TYR A 216 -14.36 13.16 -20.47
C TYR A 216 -14.50 13.26 -18.95
N GLY A 217 -13.44 13.63 -18.23
CA GLY A 217 -13.48 13.85 -16.77
C GLY A 217 -13.30 12.59 -15.91
N PHE A 218 -12.85 11.46 -16.49
CA PHE A 218 -12.59 10.22 -15.75
C PHE A 218 -11.08 9.97 -15.59
N TYR A 219 -10.60 9.90 -14.35
CA TYR A 219 -9.15 9.94 -14.06
C TYR A 219 -8.57 8.69 -13.40
N GLY A 220 -9.41 7.75 -12.93
CA GLY A 220 -8.95 6.58 -12.18
C GLY A 220 -9.99 5.47 -12.15
N GLY A 221 -9.62 4.35 -11.52
CA GLY A 221 -10.54 3.24 -11.32
C GLY A 221 -10.89 2.44 -12.58
N ASN A 222 -12.08 1.82 -12.53
CA ASN A 222 -12.68 1.11 -13.65
C ASN A 222 -13.39 2.07 -14.62
N LEU A 223 -13.47 1.72 -15.90
CA LEU A 223 -14.09 2.51 -16.96
C LEU A 223 -14.98 1.62 -17.83
N ILE A 224 -16.20 2.09 -18.08
CA ILE A 224 -17.19 1.40 -18.91
C ILE A 224 -17.26 2.07 -20.28
N PHE A 225 -17.24 1.29 -21.35
CA PHE A 225 -17.47 1.77 -22.72
C PHE A 225 -18.62 0.98 -23.35
N ARG A 226 -19.55 1.68 -24.00
CA ARG A 226 -20.69 1.08 -24.69
C ARG A 226 -20.81 1.62 -26.11
N GLY A 227 -20.49 0.78 -27.09
CA GLY A 227 -20.59 1.09 -28.52
C GLY A 227 -21.86 0.50 -29.14
N ARG A 228 -22.74 1.35 -29.66
CA ARG A 228 -23.98 0.95 -30.35
C ARG A 228 -23.78 0.96 -31.86
N PHE A 229 -24.16 -0.12 -32.54
CA PHE A 229 -24.08 -0.22 -34.02
C PHE A 229 -25.26 -0.99 -34.59
N ASN A 230 -25.64 -0.69 -35.83
CA ASN A 230 -26.60 -1.49 -36.57
C ASN A 230 -25.86 -2.56 -37.37
N ALA A 231 -26.20 -3.83 -37.15
CA ALA A 231 -25.52 -4.94 -37.83
C ALA A 231 -26.14 -5.24 -39.19
N THR A 232 -25.30 -5.47 -40.19
CA THR A 232 -25.72 -5.98 -41.51
C THR A 232 -25.98 -7.48 -41.49
N GLY A 233 -25.47 -8.19 -40.48
CA GLY A 233 -25.50 -9.66 -40.37
C GLY A 233 -24.27 -10.33 -41.01
N LYS A 234 -23.33 -9.55 -41.57
CA LYS A 234 -22.07 -10.05 -42.15
C LYS A 234 -20.90 -9.95 -41.18
N GLU A 235 -21.09 -9.28 -40.04
CA GLU A 235 -20.05 -9.07 -39.05
C GLU A 235 -19.70 -10.39 -38.35
N THR A 236 -18.41 -10.70 -38.27
CA THR A 236 -17.90 -11.95 -37.67
C THR A 236 -17.17 -11.74 -36.35
N GLY A 237 -16.89 -10.49 -35.98
CA GLY A 237 -16.17 -10.15 -34.76
C GLY A 237 -15.88 -8.66 -34.65
N VAL A 238 -15.20 -8.28 -33.57
CA VAL A 238 -14.69 -6.93 -33.34
C VAL A 238 -13.18 -6.96 -33.09
N ASN A 239 -12.45 -6.07 -33.77
CA ASN A 239 -11.03 -5.83 -33.50
C ASN A 239 -10.90 -4.61 -32.57
N LEU A 240 -10.25 -4.79 -31.43
CA LEU A 240 -10.11 -3.81 -30.37
C LEU A 240 -8.64 -3.61 -30.02
N THR A 241 -8.19 -2.36 -30.04
CA THR A 241 -6.93 -1.97 -29.41
C THR A 241 -7.23 -1.18 -28.15
N VAL A 242 -6.85 -1.73 -27.00
CA VAL A 242 -7.09 -1.12 -25.68
C VAL A 242 -5.78 -0.88 -24.97
N GLN A 243 -5.55 0.37 -24.58
CA GLN A 243 -4.45 0.75 -23.70
C GLN A 243 -5.03 0.95 -22.29
N TYR A 244 -4.54 0.22 -21.31
CA TYR A 244 -5.11 0.18 -19.95
C TYR A 244 -4.02 0.34 -18.89
N GLY A 245 -2.80 0.61 -19.34
CA GLY A 245 -1.62 0.70 -18.51
C GLY A 245 -0.99 -0.63 -18.13
N PHE A 246 0.22 -0.60 -17.58
CA PHE A 246 0.89 -1.82 -17.14
C PHE A 246 0.03 -2.55 -16.11
N ALA A 247 -0.17 -3.85 -16.29
CA ALA A 247 -1.02 -4.71 -15.47
C ALA A 247 -2.50 -4.27 -15.36
N GLY A 248 -2.99 -3.34 -16.18
CA GLY A 248 -4.43 -3.14 -16.39
C GLY A 248 -5.04 -4.29 -17.21
N GLY A 249 -6.30 -4.20 -17.60
CA GLY A 249 -6.95 -5.21 -18.42
C GLY A 249 -8.37 -4.83 -18.81
N TYR A 250 -9.02 -5.65 -19.63
CA TYR A 250 -10.40 -5.40 -20.05
C TYR A 250 -11.17 -6.68 -20.38
N SER A 251 -12.51 -6.62 -20.29
CA SER A 251 -13.44 -7.68 -20.72
C SER A 251 -14.44 -7.11 -21.72
N VAL A 252 -14.90 -7.94 -22.66
CA VAL A 252 -15.81 -7.54 -23.74
C VAL A 252 -17.05 -8.42 -23.78
N PHE A 253 -18.20 -7.78 -24.01
CA PHE A 253 -19.49 -8.44 -24.18
C PHE A 253 -20.19 -7.90 -25.43
N LEU A 254 -20.91 -8.76 -26.16
CA LEU A 254 -21.84 -8.39 -27.21
C LEU A 254 -23.26 -8.75 -26.77
N ASN A 255 -24.14 -7.76 -26.63
CA ASN A 255 -25.53 -7.96 -26.21
C ASN A 255 -25.68 -8.81 -24.92
N GLY A 256 -24.73 -8.66 -23.99
CA GLY A 256 -24.67 -9.42 -22.73
C GLY A 256 -23.95 -10.76 -22.80
N VAL A 257 -23.51 -11.21 -23.98
CA VAL A 257 -22.73 -12.43 -24.16
C VAL A 257 -21.25 -12.12 -24.10
N PHE A 258 -20.53 -12.78 -23.19
CA PHE A 258 -19.09 -12.63 -23.03
C PHE A 258 -18.34 -13.08 -24.29
N LEU A 259 -17.45 -12.22 -24.79
CA LEU A 259 -16.59 -12.54 -25.93
C LEU A 259 -15.17 -12.95 -25.50
N GLY A 260 -14.67 -12.36 -24.41
CA GLY A 260 -13.31 -12.60 -23.93
C GLY A 260 -12.77 -11.44 -23.10
N SER A 261 -11.56 -11.64 -22.56
CA SER A 261 -10.83 -10.65 -21.77
C SER A 261 -9.37 -10.58 -22.18
N SER A 262 -8.78 -9.38 -22.15
CA SER A 262 -7.34 -9.21 -22.05
C SER A 262 -6.95 -9.11 -20.57
N GLN A 263 -6.17 -10.07 -20.10
CA GLN A 263 -5.78 -10.17 -18.69
C GLN A 263 -4.76 -9.10 -18.26
N GLY A 264 -4.05 -8.50 -19.22
CA GLY A 264 -2.96 -7.56 -18.97
C GLY A 264 -1.59 -8.20 -18.85
N SER A 265 -0.57 -7.36 -18.72
CA SER A 265 0.82 -7.77 -18.48
C SER A 265 1.54 -6.69 -17.69
N SER A 266 2.45 -7.08 -16.80
CA SER A 266 3.32 -6.14 -16.07
C SER A 266 4.30 -5.38 -16.98
N THR A 267 4.50 -5.83 -18.22
CA THR A 267 5.46 -5.25 -19.18
C THR A 267 4.82 -4.66 -20.42
N VAL A 268 3.49 -4.77 -20.56
CA VAL A 268 2.76 -4.27 -21.72
C VAL A 268 1.53 -3.51 -21.26
N SER A 269 1.42 -2.25 -21.67
CA SER A 269 0.32 -1.35 -21.29
C SER A 269 -0.81 -1.21 -22.31
N LEU A 270 -0.70 -1.92 -23.44
CA LEU A 270 -1.67 -1.92 -24.54
C LEU A 270 -1.79 -3.32 -25.14
N SER A 271 -2.99 -3.76 -25.48
CA SER A 271 -3.20 -4.97 -26.27
C SER A 271 -4.17 -4.76 -27.43
N SER A 272 -3.90 -5.42 -28.55
CA SER A 272 -4.81 -5.52 -29.70
C SER A 272 -5.34 -6.95 -29.82
N ASN A 273 -6.66 -7.11 -29.79
CA ASN A 273 -7.33 -8.43 -29.83
C ASN A 273 -8.50 -8.42 -30.80
N VAL A 274 -8.72 -9.55 -31.46
CA VAL A 274 -9.90 -9.80 -32.29
C VAL A 274 -10.82 -10.75 -31.53
N TRP A 275 -12.05 -10.33 -31.28
CA TRP A 275 -13.07 -11.11 -30.58
C TRP A 275 -14.15 -11.55 -31.56
N THR A 276 -14.26 -12.85 -31.79
CA THR A 276 -15.26 -13.44 -32.70
C THR A 276 -16.66 -13.35 -32.10
N PHE A 277 -17.66 -13.05 -32.92
CA PHE A 277 -19.06 -13.07 -32.51
C PHE A 277 -19.61 -14.49 -32.51
N PRO A 278 -20.12 -15.00 -31.38
CA PRO A 278 -20.76 -16.31 -31.35
C PRO A 278 -22.02 -16.33 -32.22
N SER A 279 -22.33 -17.50 -32.78
CA SER A 279 -23.53 -17.70 -33.57
C SER A 279 -24.79 -17.34 -32.77
N GLY A 280 -25.71 -16.59 -33.41
CA GLY A 280 -27.00 -16.21 -32.81
C GLY A 280 -26.99 -15.00 -31.88
N VAL A 281 -25.82 -14.42 -31.55
CA VAL A 281 -25.72 -13.25 -30.65
C VAL A 281 -25.94 -11.94 -31.40
N LEU A 282 -25.45 -11.87 -32.64
CA LEU A 282 -25.57 -10.70 -33.51
C LEU A 282 -27.01 -10.55 -34.01
N LYS A 283 -27.62 -9.39 -33.78
CA LYS A 283 -28.97 -9.05 -34.24
C LYS A 283 -28.91 -8.35 -35.59
N SER A 284 -29.01 -9.10 -36.69
CA SER A 284 -29.01 -8.53 -38.04
C SER A 284 -30.20 -7.58 -38.25
N GLY A 285 -29.96 -6.43 -38.89
CA GLY A 285 -30.97 -5.41 -39.15
C GLY A 285 -31.43 -4.62 -37.92
N ALA A 286 -30.82 -4.85 -36.76
CA ALA A 286 -31.17 -4.20 -35.50
C ALA A 286 -29.93 -3.62 -34.79
N GLU A 287 -30.17 -2.85 -33.75
CA GLU A 287 -29.11 -2.28 -32.92
C GLU A 287 -28.47 -3.37 -32.05
N ASN A 288 -27.14 -3.34 -31.98
CA ASN A 288 -26.28 -4.21 -31.19
C ASN A 288 -25.40 -3.35 -30.30
N ILE A 289 -25.02 -3.89 -29.15
CA ILE A 289 -24.21 -3.19 -28.15
C ILE A 289 -22.96 -4.02 -27.86
N ILE A 290 -21.80 -3.41 -28.08
CA ILE A 290 -20.54 -3.89 -27.53
C ILE A 290 -20.30 -3.15 -26.23
N GLN A 291 -20.22 -3.90 -25.15
CA GLN A 291 -19.82 -3.39 -23.85
C GLN A 291 -18.40 -3.82 -23.53
N MET A 292 -17.63 -2.88 -23.00
CA MET A 292 -16.35 -3.17 -22.39
C MET A 292 -16.28 -2.61 -20.99
N GLU A 293 -15.61 -3.37 -20.14
CA GLU A 293 -15.14 -2.93 -18.84
C GLU A 293 -13.62 -2.92 -18.87
N VAL A 294 -13.01 -1.81 -18.46
CA VAL A 294 -11.56 -1.60 -18.48
C VAL A 294 -11.11 -1.23 -17.08
N LYS A 295 -10.06 -1.89 -16.56
CA LYS A 295 -9.36 -1.43 -15.36
C LYS A 295 -8.03 -0.84 -15.77
N ASN A 296 -7.88 0.45 -15.49
CA ASN A 296 -6.59 1.10 -15.61
C ASN A 296 -5.75 0.87 -14.35
N ARG A 297 -4.42 0.82 -14.50
CA ARG A 297 -3.51 0.97 -13.35
C ARG A 297 -3.44 2.45 -12.97
N GLU A 298 -3.68 2.74 -11.71
CA GLU A 298 -3.39 4.05 -11.13
C GLU A 298 -1.90 4.10 -10.78
N GLU A 299 -1.12 4.94 -11.46
CA GLU A 299 0.28 5.15 -11.11
C GLU A 299 0.46 6.18 -9.98
N PHE A 300 1.44 5.90 -9.13
CA PHE A 300 2.00 6.81 -8.13
C PHE A 300 3.18 7.58 -8.77
N GLY A 301 3.19 8.91 -8.65
CA GLY A 301 4.38 9.76 -8.81
C GLY A 301 4.67 10.30 -10.23
N ASP A 302 4.93 11.62 -10.30
CA ASP A 302 5.66 12.49 -11.25
C ASP A 302 5.95 12.13 -12.72
N ILE A 303 5.39 11.07 -13.30
CA ILE A 303 5.43 10.82 -14.75
C ILE A 303 4.00 10.87 -15.28
N LEU A 304 3.62 12.09 -15.66
CA LEU A 304 2.41 12.41 -16.42
C LEU A 304 2.45 11.75 -17.80
N TRP A 305 2.18 10.45 -17.91
CA TRP A 305 1.78 9.82 -19.18
C TRP A 305 0.91 8.57 -18.95
N SER A 306 -0.02 8.59 -17.98
CA SER A 306 -0.85 7.44 -17.65
C SER A 306 -1.79 7.04 -18.80
N GLU A 307 -1.22 6.25 -19.69
CA GLU A 307 -1.75 5.03 -20.29
C GLU A 307 -3.27 5.04 -20.47
N GLN A 308 -3.65 5.82 -21.47
CA GLN A 308 -5.00 6.13 -21.88
C GLN A 308 -5.79 4.87 -22.22
N ALA A 309 -7.03 4.72 -21.72
CA ALA A 309 -8.03 3.90 -22.41
C ALA A 309 -8.16 4.40 -23.85
N ARG A 310 -7.47 3.73 -24.76
CA ARG A 310 -7.63 3.93 -26.21
C ARG A 310 -8.55 2.87 -26.74
N PHE A 311 -9.36 3.23 -27.72
CA PHE A 311 -10.21 2.28 -28.40
C PHE A 311 -10.18 2.61 -29.88
N SER A 312 -10.06 1.58 -30.70
CA SER A 312 -10.32 1.65 -32.12
C SER A 312 -11.18 0.49 -32.53
N HIS A 313 -12.01 0.71 -33.55
CA HIS A 313 -12.92 -0.27 -34.09
C HIS A 313 -12.96 -0.15 -35.62
N HIS A 314 -13.33 -1.25 -36.27
CA HIS A 314 -13.53 -1.30 -37.72
C HIS A 314 -15.03 -1.55 -37.99
N GLY A 315 -15.79 -0.49 -38.31
CA GLY A 315 -17.24 -0.52 -38.58
C GLY A 315 -17.97 0.67 -37.97
N GLY A 316 -18.99 1.26 -38.59
CA GLY A 316 -19.62 2.49 -38.07
C GLY A 316 -20.42 2.26 -36.79
N TYR A 317 -19.94 2.76 -35.64
CA TYR A 317 -20.80 2.92 -34.47
C TYR A 317 -21.70 4.14 -34.66
N LYS A 318 -22.96 4.00 -34.23
CA LYS A 318 -23.92 5.09 -34.14
C LYS A 318 -23.60 6.03 -32.97
N ALA A 319 -23.18 5.46 -31.84
CA ALA A 319 -22.78 6.20 -30.65
C ALA A 319 -21.86 5.35 -29.77
N ILE A 320 -20.93 6.00 -29.08
CA ILE A 320 -20.14 5.40 -28.00
C ILE A 320 -20.42 6.22 -26.73
N ARG A 321 -20.70 5.54 -25.63
CA ARG A 321 -20.91 6.17 -24.32
C ARG A 321 -19.92 5.64 -23.28
N LEU A 322 -19.46 6.53 -22.40
CA LEU A 322 -18.49 6.25 -21.35
C LEU A 322 -19.15 6.36 -19.98
N GLY A 323 -18.92 5.36 -19.13
CA GLY A 323 -19.28 5.36 -17.72
C GLY A 323 -18.03 5.33 -16.85
N GLY A 324 -18.10 5.97 -15.69
CA GLY A 324 -17.01 6.12 -14.75
C GLY A 324 -17.44 6.88 -13.50
N ALA A 325 -16.52 7.13 -12.58
CA ALA A 325 -16.70 8.11 -11.51
C ALA A 325 -16.25 9.50 -11.99
N SER A 326 -17.14 10.22 -12.68
CA SER A 326 -16.96 11.66 -12.96
C SER A 326 -17.38 12.49 -11.76
N GLU A 327 -16.92 13.74 -11.68
CA GLU A 327 -17.28 14.73 -10.64
C GLU A 327 -16.90 14.38 -9.19
N ALA A 328 -16.32 13.19 -8.94
CA ALA A 328 -15.79 12.76 -7.64
C ALA A 328 -16.75 13.04 -6.46
N PRO A 329 -17.89 12.33 -6.37
CA PRO A 329 -18.94 12.61 -5.36
C PRO A 329 -18.40 12.55 -3.92
N ASP A 330 -17.41 11.70 -3.65
CA ASP A 330 -16.71 11.65 -2.36
C ASP A 330 -15.46 12.53 -2.35
N THR A 331 -15.65 13.82 -2.10
CA THR A 331 -14.55 14.79 -1.96
C THR A 331 -13.71 14.56 -0.70
N PHE A 332 -14.23 13.82 0.29
CA PHE A 332 -13.53 13.53 1.54
C PHE A 332 -12.47 12.45 1.36
N ARG A 333 -12.79 11.38 0.62
CA ARG A 333 -11.85 10.30 0.28
C ARG A 333 -11.04 10.59 -0.98
N GLY A 334 -11.46 11.59 -1.74
CA GLY A 334 -10.76 12.12 -2.90
C GLY A 334 -11.10 11.40 -4.20
N TYR A 335 -10.78 12.05 -5.33
CA TYR A 335 -11.20 11.65 -6.68
C TYR A 335 -10.60 10.33 -7.20
N LEU A 336 -9.66 9.73 -6.47
CA LEU A 336 -9.04 8.42 -6.81
C LEU A 336 -9.47 7.28 -5.87
N ASN A 337 -10.44 7.52 -4.98
CA ASN A 337 -10.98 6.46 -4.12
C ASN A 337 -11.96 5.55 -4.87
N GLU A 338 -12.67 6.12 -5.85
CA GLU A 338 -13.73 5.45 -6.60
C GLU A 338 -13.42 5.40 -8.08
N GLY A 339 -13.79 4.29 -8.69
CA GLY A 339 -13.85 4.06 -10.12
C GLY A 339 -15.27 3.97 -10.66
N GLY A 340 -15.36 3.42 -11.87
CA GLY A 340 -16.60 3.31 -12.62
C GLY A 340 -17.46 2.08 -12.36
N LEU A 341 -17.15 1.20 -11.41
CA LEU A 341 -18.04 0.06 -11.17
C LEU A 341 -19.40 0.51 -10.66
N TYR A 342 -20.46 -0.22 -11.02
CA TYR A 342 -21.82 0.15 -10.60
C TYR A 342 -21.95 0.33 -9.07
N ALA A 343 -21.40 -0.60 -8.28
CA ALA A 343 -21.38 -0.52 -6.84
C ALA A 343 -20.61 0.70 -6.29
N GLU A 344 -19.58 1.17 -7.00
CA GLU A 344 -18.88 2.40 -6.64
C GLU A 344 -19.77 3.61 -6.89
N ARG A 345 -20.35 3.71 -8.09
CA ARG A 345 -21.20 4.85 -8.50
C ARG A 345 -22.39 5.05 -7.56
N ILE A 346 -23.06 3.97 -7.14
CA ILE A 346 -24.20 4.04 -6.21
C ILE A 346 -23.79 4.16 -4.73
N GLY A 347 -22.48 4.21 -4.41
CA GLY A 347 -22.01 4.34 -3.02
C GLY A 347 -22.07 3.06 -2.20
N ALA A 348 -22.26 1.90 -2.84
CA ALA A 348 -22.31 0.61 -2.15
C ALA A 348 -20.96 0.14 -1.58
N HIS A 349 -19.92 0.95 -1.58
CA HIS A 349 -18.69 0.69 -0.81
C HIS A 349 -18.69 1.41 0.55
N LEU A 350 -19.61 2.35 0.78
CA LEU A 350 -19.70 3.18 1.97
C LEU A 350 -20.35 2.44 3.15
N PRO A 351 -20.01 2.80 4.40
CA PRO A 351 -20.78 2.42 5.58
C PRO A 351 -22.24 2.84 5.45
N GLY A 352 -23.16 2.06 6.03
CA GLY A 352 -24.59 2.41 6.11
C GLY A 352 -25.41 2.14 4.84
N PHE A 353 -24.81 1.82 3.68
CA PHE A 353 -25.58 1.52 2.47
C PHE A 353 -26.58 0.37 2.70
N PRO A 354 -27.84 0.50 2.22
CA PRO A 354 -28.94 -0.42 2.52
C PRO A 354 -28.87 -1.70 1.68
N ASP A 355 -27.97 -2.63 2.03
CA ASP A 355 -27.79 -3.93 1.36
C ASP A 355 -28.71 -5.05 1.90
N GLY A 356 -29.72 -4.72 2.70
CA GLY A 356 -30.62 -5.70 3.32
C GLY A 356 -31.36 -6.59 2.31
N SER A 357 -31.72 -6.02 1.15
CA SER A 357 -32.37 -6.70 0.02
C SER A 357 -31.41 -7.52 -0.86
N TRP A 358 -30.09 -7.40 -0.65
CA TRP A 358 -29.09 -8.15 -1.41
C TRP A 358 -29.13 -9.63 -1.07
N ALA A 359 -28.80 -10.44 -2.08
CA ALA A 359 -28.63 -11.87 -1.90
C ALA A 359 -27.48 -12.16 -0.91
N THR A 360 -27.54 -13.31 -0.26
CA THR A 360 -26.41 -13.81 0.53
C THR A 360 -25.41 -14.48 -0.41
N GLY A 361 -24.12 -14.19 -0.23
CA GLY A 361 -23.06 -14.79 -1.03
C GLY A 361 -21.69 -14.28 -0.60
N SER A 362 -20.65 -15.11 -0.78
CA SER A 362 -19.32 -14.84 -0.25
C SER A 362 -18.30 -14.63 -1.37
N PRO A 363 -17.28 -13.76 -1.19
CA PRO A 363 -16.17 -13.69 -2.13
C PRO A 363 -15.39 -15.01 -2.22
N LEU A 364 -15.54 -15.91 -1.23
CA LEU A 364 -14.97 -17.27 -1.25
C LEU A 364 -15.72 -18.22 -2.19
N THR A 365 -17.02 -18.00 -2.38
CA THR A 365 -17.80 -18.70 -3.44
C THR A 365 -17.62 -18.02 -4.79
N GLY A 366 -17.38 -16.71 -4.79
CA GLY A 366 -16.96 -15.95 -5.96
C GLY A 366 -18.03 -15.75 -7.03
N VAL A 367 -17.57 -15.45 -8.23
CA VAL A 367 -18.34 -15.22 -9.45
C VAL A 367 -18.33 -16.51 -10.27
N SER A 368 -19.45 -16.93 -10.86
CA SER A 368 -19.52 -18.21 -11.60
C SER A 368 -19.40 -18.07 -13.12
N LYS A 369 -19.18 -16.85 -13.63
CA LYS A 369 -18.99 -16.53 -15.05
C LYS A 369 -18.22 -15.21 -15.18
N ALA A 370 -17.77 -14.88 -16.39
CA ALA A 370 -17.14 -13.59 -16.65
C ALA A 370 -18.08 -12.44 -16.27
N GLY A 371 -17.55 -11.46 -15.53
CA GLY A 371 -18.31 -10.35 -14.97
C GLY A 371 -17.90 -10.00 -13.55
N ILE A 372 -18.72 -9.19 -12.88
CA ILE A 372 -18.36 -8.55 -11.62
C ILE A 372 -19.46 -8.73 -10.58
N ASN A 373 -19.09 -9.27 -9.42
CA ASN A 373 -19.89 -9.20 -8.21
C ASN A 373 -19.25 -8.23 -7.21
N PHE A 374 -20.08 -7.64 -6.37
CA PHE A 374 -19.67 -6.80 -5.26
C PHE A 374 -20.21 -7.38 -3.97
N TYR A 375 -19.30 -7.65 -3.02
CA TYR A 375 -19.58 -8.28 -1.75
C TYR A 375 -19.46 -7.26 -0.62
N ARG A 376 -20.33 -7.34 0.37
CA ARG A 376 -20.32 -6.48 1.56
C ARG A 376 -20.52 -7.31 2.82
N THR A 377 -19.85 -6.93 3.90
CA THR A 377 -20.12 -7.41 5.26
C THR A 377 -19.77 -6.32 6.26
N THR A 378 -20.28 -6.45 7.48
CA THR A 378 -19.81 -5.67 8.63
C THR A 378 -19.21 -6.58 9.70
N PHE A 379 -18.35 -6.02 10.55
CA PHE A 379 -17.84 -6.69 11.74
C PHE A 379 -17.48 -5.67 12.82
N ASN A 380 -17.57 -6.07 14.08
CA ASN A 380 -17.17 -5.23 15.20
C ASN A 380 -15.74 -5.55 15.62
N LEU A 381 -15.00 -4.51 15.98
CA LEU A 381 -13.74 -4.63 16.71
C LEU A 381 -13.88 -3.95 18.06
N SER A 382 -13.13 -4.46 19.04
CA SER A 382 -12.94 -3.81 20.33
C SER A 382 -11.52 -4.09 20.80
N ILE A 383 -10.57 -3.35 20.22
CA ILE A 383 -9.16 -3.39 20.61
C ILE A 383 -8.99 -2.38 21.75
N PRO A 384 -8.61 -2.81 22.97
CA PRO A 384 -8.52 -1.91 24.11
C PRO A 384 -7.54 -0.75 23.88
N GLN A 385 -7.82 0.40 24.50
CA GLN A 385 -6.89 1.52 24.55
C GLN A 385 -5.58 1.13 25.24
N GLY A 386 -4.49 1.81 24.87
CA GLY A 386 -3.14 1.51 25.38
C GLY A 386 -2.44 0.34 24.68
N PHE A 387 -3.03 -0.19 23.60
CA PHE A 387 -2.40 -1.21 22.76
C PHE A 387 -2.27 -0.74 21.32
N ASP A 388 -1.13 -0.97 20.68
CA ASP A 388 -0.99 -0.90 19.23
C ASP A 388 -1.04 -2.31 18.67
N VAL A 389 -1.89 -2.52 17.67
CA VAL A 389 -2.16 -3.84 17.07
C VAL A 389 -2.22 -3.63 15.56
N PRO A 390 -1.09 -3.81 14.85
CA PRO A 390 -1.09 -3.78 13.40
C PRO A 390 -1.94 -4.95 12.87
N VAL A 391 -3.02 -4.62 12.15
CA VAL A 391 -3.93 -5.60 11.56
C VAL A 391 -3.79 -5.57 10.04
N ARG A 392 -3.54 -6.74 9.45
CA ARG A 392 -3.47 -6.92 8.00
C ARG A 392 -4.66 -7.74 7.52
N LEU A 393 -5.19 -7.36 6.35
CA LEU A 393 -6.08 -8.21 5.57
C LEU A 393 -5.24 -9.23 4.79
N SER A 394 -5.43 -10.50 5.09
CA SER A 394 -4.76 -11.60 4.42
C SER A 394 -5.67 -12.22 3.37
N ILE A 395 -5.15 -12.30 2.14
CA ILE A 395 -5.82 -12.94 1.01
C ILE A 395 -4.96 -14.12 0.56
N THR A 396 -5.53 -15.32 0.59
CA THR A 396 -4.86 -16.51 0.05
C THR A 396 -5.05 -16.50 -1.46
N PRO A 397 -3.96 -16.60 -2.26
CA PRO A 397 -4.07 -16.68 -3.70
C PRO A 397 -4.91 -17.88 -4.14
N SER A 398 -5.75 -17.68 -5.15
CA SER A 398 -6.42 -18.79 -5.83
C SER A 398 -5.45 -19.51 -6.78
N ALA A 399 -5.92 -20.57 -7.46
CA ALA A 399 -5.12 -21.25 -8.47
C ALA A 399 -4.58 -20.24 -9.50
N ILE A 400 -3.32 -20.38 -9.91
CA ILE A 400 -2.65 -19.47 -10.88
C ILE A 400 -3.38 -19.40 -12.23
N SER A 401 -4.21 -20.41 -12.54
CA SER A 401 -5.06 -20.44 -13.72
C SER A 401 -6.33 -19.59 -13.61
N SER A 402 -6.69 -19.10 -12.42
CA SER A 402 -7.87 -18.27 -12.18
C SER A 402 -7.50 -16.79 -12.32
N ASN A 403 -8.10 -16.14 -13.31
CA ASN A 403 -7.81 -14.76 -13.66
C ASN A 403 -8.94 -13.88 -13.14
N PHE A 404 -8.63 -13.13 -12.09
CA PHE A 404 -9.56 -12.17 -11.53
C PHE A 404 -8.84 -10.95 -10.98
N ARG A 405 -9.62 -9.88 -10.79
CA ARG A 405 -9.20 -8.66 -10.11
C ARG A 405 -10.13 -8.42 -8.93
N ALA A 406 -9.56 -7.92 -7.83
CA ALA A 406 -10.33 -7.53 -6.67
C ALA A 406 -9.96 -6.11 -6.24
N GLN A 407 -10.97 -5.33 -5.83
CA GLN A 407 -10.78 -4.06 -5.14
C GLN A 407 -11.43 -4.18 -3.78
N ILE A 408 -10.74 -3.71 -2.75
CA ILE A 408 -11.16 -3.88 -1.37
C ILE A 408 -11.42 -2.51 -0.78
N TYR A 409 -12.54 -2.37 -0.08
CA TYR A 409 -12.92 -1.14 0.60
C TYR A 409 -13.12 -1.42 2.08
N LEU A 410 -12.50 -0.61 2.93
CA LEU A 410 -12.70 -0.63 4.37
C LEU A 410 -13.25 0.73 4.80
N ASN A 411 -14.46 0.75 5.36
CA ASN A 411 -15.17 1.97 5.76
C ASN A 411 -15.25 3.03 4.65
N GLY A 412 -15.47 2.56 3.41
CA GLY A 412 -15.54 3.39 2.20
C GLY A 412 -14.20 3.71 1.54
N TRP A 413 -13.07 3.46 2.21
CA TRP A 413 -11.74 3.68 1.63
C TRP A 413 -11.30 2.49 0.81
N GLN A 414 -10.98 2.69 -0.46
CA GLN A 414 -10.29 1.69 -1.26
C GLN A 414 -8.90 1.47 -0.66
N ILE A 415 -8.64 0.27 -0.14
CA ILE A 415 -7.40 -0.04 0.57
C ILE A 415 -6.33 -0.56 -0.41
N GLY A 416 -5.14 0.05 -0.33
CA GLY A 416 -4.08 -0.03 -1.33
C GLY A 416 -3.22 1.24 -1.39
N LYS A 417 -3.65 2.33 -0.73
CA LYS A 417 -2.91 3.58 -0.52
C LYS A 417 -2.68 3.80 1.00
N TYR A 418 -1.46 4.20 1.37
CA TYR A 418 -1.06 4.45 2.76
C TYR A 418 -1.11 5.96 3.07
N PHE A 419 -1.78 6.31 4.16
CA PHE A 419 -1.81 7.68 4.71
C PHE A 419 -1.30 7.63 6.15
N ASN A 420 -0.26 8.41 6.44
CA ASN A 420 0.46 8.34 7.72
C ASN A 420 -0.33 8.85 8.94
N ASN A 421 -1.44 9.57 8.73
CA ASN A 421 -2.23 10.20 9.78
C ASN A 421 -3.70 9.72 9.84
N ILE A 422 -4.11 8.76 9.01
CA ILE A 422 -5.50 8.28 8.96
C ILE A 422 -5.57 6.77 9.25
N GLY A 423 -6.16 6.42 10.39
CA GLY A 423 -6.54 5.04 10.70
C GLY A 423 -7.86 4.69 10.02
N ILE A 424 -7.83 3.80 9.02
CA ILE A 424 -9.02 3.40 8.25
C ILE A 424 -9.85 2.33 8.99
N LEU A 425 -9.18 1.48 9.78
CA LEU A 425 -9.82 0.47 10.61
C LEU A 425 -10.30 1.11 11.92
N PHE A 426 -11.60 1.02 12.19
CA PHE A 426 -12.17 1.48 13.46
C PHE A 426 -11.91 0.45 14.55
N ARG A 427 -11.29 0.89 15.65
CA ARG A 427 -10.71 -0.01 16.65
C ARG A 427 -11.69 -0.44 17.72
N ASP A 428 -12.72 0.36 17.96
CA ASP A 428 -13.76 0.08 18.96
C ASP A 428 -15.15 0.43 18.41
N SER A 429 -15.47 -0.12 17.23
CA SER A 429 -16.68 0.18 16.48
C SER A 429 -16.96 -0.85 15.38
N THR A 430 -18.12 -0.71 14.73
CA THR A 430 -18.47 -1.48 13.53
C THR A 430 -17.68 -0.99 12.33
N ASN A 431 -17.05 -1.92 11.62
CA ASN A 431 -16.38 -1.71 10.35
C ASN A 431 -17.24 -2.27 9.21
N THR A 432 -17.22 -1.62 8.06
CA THR A 432 -17.77 -2.11 6.79
C THR A 432 -16.63 -2.56 5.88
N LEU A 433 -16.65 -3.81 5.45
CA LEU A 433 -15.71 -4.36 4.48
C LEU A 433 -16.48 -4.70 3.21
N ALA A 434 -16.00 -4.20 2.09
CA ALA A 434 -16.55 -4.50 0.77
C ALA A 434 -15.46 -4.94 -0.21
N ILE A 435 -15.82 -5.82 -1.14
CA ILE A 435 -14.91 -6.39 -2.12
C ILE A 435 -15.62 -6.44 -3.47
N SER A 436 -15.07 -5.77 -4.48
CA SER A 436 -15.41 -6.10 -5.87
C SER A 436 -14.59 -7.31 -6.31
N LEU A 437 -15.19 -8.24 -7.02
CA LEU A 437 -14.51 -9.38 -7.63
C LEU A 437 -14.90 -9.44 -9.10
N TRP A 438 -13.94 -9.17 -9.97
CA TRP A 438 -14.10 -9.21 -11.41
C TRP A 438 -13.42 -10.46 -11.96
N SER A 439 -14.22 -11.41 -12.44
CA SER A 439 -13.71 -12.57 -13.17
C SER A 439 -13.46 -12.20 -14.63
N LEU A 440 -12.23 -12.44 -15.09
CA LEU A 440 -11.81 -12.29 -16.48
C LEU A 440 -12.06 -13.57 -17.29
N ASP A 441 -12.43 -14.67 -16.62
CA ASP A 441 -12.62 -15.99 -17.19
C ASP A 441 -14.10 -16.31 -17.39
N SER A 442 -14.42 -17.05 -18.46
CA SER A 442 -15.79 -17.50 -18.72
C SER A 442 -16.34 -18.44 -17.63
N ALA A 443 -15.46 -19.17 -16.95
CA ALA A 443 -15.79 -20.10 -15.86
C ALA A 443 -16.01 -19.42 -14.50
N GLY A 444 -15.74 -18.11 -14.38
CA GLY A 444 -15.81 -17.41 -13.11
C GLY A 444 -14.49 -17.47 -12.31
N ALA A 445 -14.52 -16.93 -11.09
CA ALA A 445 -13.38 -16.89 -10.18
C ALA A 445 -13.82 -16.65 -8.74
N SER A 446 -13.03 -17.11 -7.78
CA SER A 446 -13.25 -16.90 -6.34
C SER A 446 -11.95 -16.59 -5.62
N ILE A 447 -12.04 -16.08 -4.39
CA ILE A 447 -10.91 -15.93 -3.48
C ILE A 447 -10.75 -17.21 -2.66
N ALA A 448 -9.54 -17.80 -2.61
CA ALA A 448 -9.31 -19.05 -1.89
C ALA A 448 -9.33 -18.92 -0.36
N GLY A 449 -8.97 -17.75 0.17
CA GLY A 449 -8.97 -17.51 1.61
C GLY A 449 -8.93 -16.02 1.94
N LEU A 450 -9.62 -15.64 3.01
CA LEU A 450 -9.75 -14.25 3.45
C LEU A 450 -9.78 -14.20 4.97
N GLY A 451 -8.93 -13.37 5.59
CA GLY A 451 -8.86 -13.25 7.04
C GLY A 451 -8.18 -11.97 7.52
N LEU A 452 -8.45 -11.59 8.78
CA LEU A 452 -7.70 -10.54 9.46
C LEU A 452 -6.63 -11.19 10.33
N VAL A 453 -5.42 -10.64 10.29
CA VAL A 453 -4.26 -11.14 11.05
C VAL A 453 -3.66 -9.98 11.84
N ALA A 454 -3.42 -10.18 13.14
CA ALA A 454 -2.61 -9.28 13.92
C ALA A 454 -1.13 -9.64 13.72
N ASP A 455 -0.32 -8.72 13.22
CA ASP A 455 1.12 -8.94 13.02
C ASP A 455 1.92 -8.71 14.31
N GLY A 456 1.27 -8.22 15.36
CA GLY A 456 1.84 -8.05 16.70
C GLY A 456 0.87 -7.40 17.67
N VAL A 457 1.22 -7.39 18.96
CA VAL A 457 0.48 -6.70 20.00
C VAL A 457 1.50 -5.96 20.87
N PHE A 458 1.39 -4.65 20.92
CA PHE A 458 2.31 -3.78 21.63
C PHE A 458 1.54 -2.98 22.68
N THR A 459 2.05 -2.87 23.89
CA THR A 459 1.54 -1.83 24.81
C THR A 459 2.10 -0.50 24.35
N THR A 460 1.29 0.54 24.22
CA THR A 460 1.73 1.81 23.61
C THR A 460 1.29 3.02 24.44
N ALA A 461 2.06 4.10 24.32
CA ALA A 461 1.68 5.42 24.81
C ALA A 461 0.74 6.17 23.85
N LEU A 462 0.61 5.68 22.61
CA LEU A 462 -0.23 6.31 21.60
C LEU A 462 -1.71 6.24 22.01
N ARG A 463 -2.43 7.32 21.72
CA ARG A 463 -3.88 7.37 21.81
C ARG A 463 -4.43 7.33 20.40
N PHE A 464 -5.26 6.36 20.12
CA PHE A 464 -5.89 6.21 18.82
C PHE A 464 -7.29 6.82 18.87
N GLN A 465 -7.60 7.62 17.85
CA GLN A 465 -8.93 8.11 17.57
C GLN A 465 -9.32 7.60 16.18
N ASP A 466 -10.49 6.99 16.09
CA ASP A 466 -11.02 6.52 14.82
C ASP A 466 -11.36 7.73 13.93
N TYR A 467 -10.90 7.70 12.68
CA TYR A 467 -11.15 8.77 11.72
C TYR A 467 -12.40 8.47 10.91
N VAL A 468 -13.53 9.04 11.34
CA VAL A 468 -14.84 8.77 10.74
C VAL A 468 -15.01 9.59 9.46
N GLY A 469 -15.18 8.90 8.33
CA GLY A 469 -15.55 9.51 7.06
C GLY A 469 -17.07 9.53 6.82
N PRO A 470 -17.55 10.29 5.83
CA PRO A 470 -18.96 10.32 5.47
C PRO A 470 -19.47 8.91 5.12
N ASP A 471 -20.66 8.57 5.63
CA ASP A 471 -21.37 7.33 5.32
C ASP A 471 -22.22 7.46 4.05
N PHE A 472 -22.99 6.43 3.73
CA PHE A 472 -23.88 6.45 2.58
C PHE A 472 -24.95 7.53 2.67
N ASP A 473 -25.62 7.66 3.82
CA ASP A 473 -26.74 8.61 3.98
C ASP A 473 -26.29 10.05 3.75
N SER A 474 -25.10 10.42 4.24
CA SER A 474 -24.50 11.75 4.00
C SER A 474 -24.15 12.02 2.53
N GLN A 475 -24.01 10.98 1.70
CA GLN A 475 -23.67 11.09 0.27
C GLN A 475 -24.81 10.71 -0.67
N LEU A 476 -25.99 10.34 -0.15
CA LEU A 476 -27.11 9.84 -0.94
C LEU A 476 -27.50 10.79 -2.07
N GLY A 477 -27.51 12.11 -1.81
CA GLY A 477 -27.88 13.13 -2.79
C GLY A 477 -26.82 13.40 -3.88
N LEU A 478 -25.62 12.83 -3.75
CA LEU A 478 -24.52 12.98 -4.72
C LEU A 478 -24.41 11.77 -5.65
N ARG A 479 -25.30 10.79 -5.50
CA ARG A 479 -25.19 9.47 -6.13
C ARG A 479 -26.48 9.08 -6.84
N PRO A 480 -26.39 8.36 -7.96
CA PRO A 480 -27.58 7.79 -8.60
C PRO A 480 -28.24 6.75 -7.69
N GLU A 481 -29.55 6.61 -7.82
CA GLU A 481 -30.31 5.59 -7.10
C GLU A 481 -29.85 4.18 -7.50
N GLY A 482 -29.59 3.34 -6.49
CA GLY A 482 -29.20 1.95 -6.67
C GLY A 482 -30.41 1.07 -6.96
N THR A 483 -30.30 0.24 -7.99
CA THR A 483 -31.22 -0.85 -8.31
C THR A 483 -30.55 -2.18 -7.98
N MET A 484 -31.38 -3.16 -7.68
CA MET A 484 -30.94 -4.51 -7.38
C MET A 484 -30.42 -5.20 -8.64
N ILE A 485 -29.14 -5.58 -8.63
CA ILE A 485 -28.53 -6.31 -9.73
C ILE A 485 -28.32 -7.75 -9.30
N THR A 486 -28.93 -8.68 -10.02
CA THR A 486 -28.75 -10.11 -9.78
C THR A 486 -27.26 -10.46 -9.84
N PRO A 487 -26.70 -11.14 -8.82
CA PRO A 487 -25.33 -11.60 -8.86
C PRO A 487 -25.05 -12.45 -10.10
N MET A 488 -23.81 -12.42 -10.56
CA MET A 488 -23.30 -13.28 -11.62
C MET A 488 -23.10 -14.70 -11.07
N SER A 489 -24.22 -15.36 -10.80
CA SER A 489 -24.34 -16.75 -10.35
C SER A 489 -24.91 -17.63 -11.47
N SER A 490 -24.70 -18.94 -11.38
CA SER A 490 -25.18 -19.89 -12.39
C SER A 490 -26.71 -19.98 -12.37
N PHE A 491 -27.38 -19.41 -13.37
CA PHE A 491 -28.58 -20.05 -13.90
C PHE A 491 -28.10 -21.02 -14.99
N ALA A 492 -28.15 -22.31 -14.69
CA ALA A 492 -27.91 -23.34 -15.70
C ALA A 492 -29.07 -23.31 -16.71
N LEU A 493 -28.80 -22.81 -17.92
CA LEU A 493 -29.58 -23.19 -19.09
C LEU A 493 -28.74 -24.22 -19.87
N PRO A 494 -29.29 -25.39 -20.24
CA PRO A 494 -28.55 -26.42 -20.93
C PRO A 494 -28.38 -26.02 -22.39
N VAL A 495 -27.19 -25.57 -22.77
CA VAL A 495 -26.77 -25.58 -24.17
C VAL A 495 -25.77 -26.71 -24.33
N ALA A 496 -26.23 -27.80 -24.94
CA ALA A 496 -25.39 -28.92 -25.34
C ALA A 496 -24.42 -28.45 -26.42
N LEU A 497 -23.11 -28.57 -26.17
CA LEU A 497 -22.07 -28.42 -27.18
C LEU A 497 -21.71 -29.80 -27.75
N PRO A 498 -21.56 -29.97 -29.08
CA PRO A 498 -21.09 -31.23 -29.65
C PRO A 498 -19.58 -31.42 -29.41
N SER A 499 -19.18 -32.67 -29.25
CA SER A 499 -17.81 -33.13 -29.08
C SER A 499 -16.92 -32.77 -30.28
N LEU A 500 -15.77 -32.14 -30.01
CA LEU A 500 -14.70 -31.95 -31.00
C LEU A 500 -13.78 -33.17 -31.01
N ALA A 501 -13.60 -33.74 -32.20
CA ALA A 501 -12.61 -34.77 -32.50
C ALA A 501 -11.20 -34.16 -32.49
N SER A 502 -10.26 -34.97 -32.01
CA SER A 502 -8.81 -34.74 -32.04
C SER A 502 -8.27 -34.87 -33.47
N ASP A 503 -7.54 -33.87 -33.95
CA ASP A 503 -6.56 -34.04 -35.01
C ASP A 503 -5.25 -33.37 -34.58
N ASP A 504 -4.23 -34.22 -34.44
CA ASP A 504 -2.82 -33.87 -34.31
C ASP A 504 -2.31 -33.35 -35.66
N ASP A 505 -1.76 -32.14 -35.69
CA ASP A 505 -0.67 -31.84 -36.63
C ASP A 505 0.23 -30.71 -36.09
N LEU A 506 1.40 -31.09 -35.59
CA LEU A 506 2.44 -30.22 -35.08
C LEU A 506 3.41 -29.85 -36.21
N SER A 507 3.50 -28.55 -36.52
CA SER A 507 4.67 -27.97 -37.19
C SER A 507 5.41 -27.01 -36.23
N PRO A 508 6.75 -26.89 -36.32
CA PRO A 508 7.55 -26.36 -35.22
C PRO A 508 7.54 -24.83 -35.21
N VAL A 509 7.09 -24.25 -34.09
CA VAL A 509 7.31 -22.84 -33.76
C VAL A 509 8.80 -22.64 -33.46
N SER A 510 9.44 -21.72 -34.17
CA SER A 510 10.82 -21.32 -33.94
C SER A 510 10.98 -20.70 -32.55
N SER A 511 11.77 -21.35 -31.71
CA SER A 511 12.19 -20.79 -30.43
C SER A 511 13.14 -19.61 -30.67
N SER A 512 12.69 -18.39 -30.40
CA SER A 512 13.57 -17.24 -30.23
C SER A 512 14.33 -17.37 -28.90
N THR A 513 15.37 -18.19 -28.90
CA THR A 513 16.29 -18.32 -27.75
C THR A 513 16.95 -16.98 -27.46
N ARG A 514 16.62 -16.40 -26.29
CA ARG A 514 17.29 -15.20 -25.75
C ARG A 514 18.77 -15.48 -25.58
N SER A 515 19.63 -14.62 -26.11
CA SER A 515 21.08 -14.74 -25.96
C SER A 515 21.53 -14.26 -24.57
N VAL A 516 22.61 -14.86 -24.05
CA VAL A 516 23.28 -14.42 -22.81
C VAL A 516 23.64 -12.93 -22.88
N VAL A 517 24.01 -12.45 -24.07
CA VAL A 517 24.29 -11.03 -24.33
C VAL A 517 23.05 -10.17 -24.12
N GLY A 518 21.86 -10.62 -24.57
CA GLY A 518 20.61 -9.90 -24.34
C GLY A 518 20.22 -9.83 -22.86
N ILE A 519 20.51 -10.88 -22.09
CA ILE A 519 20.28 -10.89 -20.64
C ILE A 519 21.22 -9.90 -19.96
N ILE A 520 22.52 -9.98 -20.23
CA ILE A 520 23.52 -9.05 -19.65
C ILE A 520 23.14 -7.61 -19.99
N TRP A 521 22.74 -7.34 -21.23
CA TRP A 521 22.39 -5.98 -21.62
C TRP A 521 21.16 -5.47 -20.85
N SER A 522 20.11 -6.28 -20.75
CA SER A 522 18.90 -5.92 -20.00
C SER A 522 19.20 -5.65 -18.52
N CYS A 523 20.09 -6.44 -17.90
CA CYS A 523 20.49 -6.25 -16.52
C CYS A 523 21.27 -4.93 -16.32
N VAL A 524 22.25 -4.64 -17.20
CA VAL A 524 23.04 -3.42 -17.08
C VAL A 524 22.18 -2.17 -17.36
N THR A 525 21.29 -2.22 -18.35
CA THR A 525 20.35 -1.11 -18.62
C THR A 525 19.42 -0.88 -17.43
N THR A 526 18.93 -1.95 -16.79
CA THR A 526 18.07 -1.84 -15.61
C THR A 526 18.83 -1.25 -14.42
N ILE A 527 20.04 -1.72 -14.14
CA ILE A 527 20.88 -1.21 -13.04
C ILE A 527 21.18 0.28 -13.24
N PHE A 528 21.54 0.69 -14.47
CA PHE A 528 21.79 2.08 -14.79
C PHE A 528 20.53 2.95 -14.62
N ALA A 529 19.40 2.52 -15.17
CA ALA A 529 18.13 3.24 -15.07
C ALA A 529 17.67 3.39 -13.61
N CYS A 530 17.70 2.29 -12.83
CA CYS A 530 17.33 2.30 -11.42
C CYS A 530 18.25 3.22 -10.60
N THR A 531 19.56 3.20 -10.85
CA THR A 531 20.52 4.05 -10.13
C THR A 531 20.37 5.53 -10.49
N TRP A 532 20.13 5.85 -11.77
CA TRP A 532 19.93 7.22 -12.23
C TRP A 532 18.66 7.87 -11.68
N ILE A 533 17.60 7.07 -11.52
CA ILE A 533 16.33 7.52 -10.93
C ILE A 533 16.47 7.69 -9.42
N ALA A 534 17.14 6.77 -8.72
CA ALA A 534 17.29 6.82 -7.26
C ALA A 534 18.20 7.97 -6.76
N VAL A 535 19.16 8.42 -7.56
CA VAL A 535 20.07 9.51 -7.20
C VAL A 535 19.41 10.87 -7.38
N HIS A 536 18.94 11.44 -6.28
CA HIS A 536 18.47 12.82 -6.19
C HIS A 536 19.54 13.68 -5.51
N PRO A 537 20.14 14.66 -6.20
CA PRO A 537 21.02 15.62 -5.55
C PRO A 537 20.24 16.51 -4.58
N ASN A 538 20.88 16.94 -3.49
CA ASN A 538 20.36 17.99 -2.61
C ASN A 538 20.07 19.27 -3.41
N LEU A 539 19.15 20.11 -2.90
CA LEU A 539 18.71 21.35 -3.54
C LEU A 539 19.93 22.17 -4.01
N PRO A 540 20.08 22.43 -5.31
CA PRO A 540 21.21 23.21 -5.84
C PRO A 540 21.14 24.66 -5.34
N SER A 541 22.32 25.31 -5.24
CA SER A 541 22.40 26.74 -4.90
C SER A 541 21.80 27.58 -6.03
N GLU A 542 21.25 28.76 -5.74
CA GLU A 542 20.70 29.67 -6.78
C GLU A 542 21.75 30.09 -7.82
N ASP A 543 23.04 30.01 -7.48
CA ASP A 543 24.16 30.36 -8.36
C ASP A 543 24.72 29.17 -9.19
N ASP A 544 24.21 27.95 -9.00
CA ASP A 544 24.72 26.75 -9.70
C ASP A 544 24.23 26.69 -11.15
N SER A 545 25.16 26.56 -12.10
CA SER A 545 24.81 26.35 -13.51
C SER A 545 24.25 24.94 -13.77
N GLU A 546 23.36 24.81 -14.75
CA GLU A 546 22.81 23.52 -15.24
C GLU A 546 23.90 22.48 -15.54
N TRP A 547 25.04 22.92 -16.05
CA TRP A 547 26.18 22.06 -16.35
C TRP A 547 26.84 21.52 -15.08
N THR A 548 26.95 22.34 -14.04
CA THR A 548 27.48 21.95 -12.72
C THR A 548 26.56 20.90 -12.08
N ILE A 549 25.24 21.11 -12.17
CA ILE A 549 24.22 20.20 -11.64
C ILE A 549 24.30 18.84 -12.33
N TYR A 550 24.41 18.83 -13.66
CA TYR A 550 24.54 17.59 -14.45
C TYR A 550 25.78 16.77 -14.06
N TRP A 551 26.95 17.39 -14.00
CA TRP A 551 28.19 16.68 -13.64
C TRP A 551 28.20 16.18 -12.19
N ARG A 552 27.56 16.91 -11.28
CA ARG A 552 27.40 16.48 -9.89
C ARG A 552 26.52 15.23 -9.81
N ARG A 553 25.40 15.21 -10.54
CA ARG A 553 24.51 14.05 -10.64
C ARG A 553 25.21 12.85 -11.26
N ALA A 554 25.95 13.05 -12.36
CA ALA A 554 26.73 12.00 -13.02
C ALA A 554 27.81 11.41 -12.10
N ARG A 555 28.49 12.26 -11.32
CA ARG A 555 29.50 11.83 -10.35
C ARG A 555 28.88 10.99 -9.22
N ILE A 556 27.74 11.42 -8.66
CA ILE A 556 27.06 10.68 -7.58
C ILE A 556 26.53 9.33 -8.10
N MET A 557 25.97 9.30 -9.32
CA MET A 557 25.56 8.05 -9.97
C MET A 557 26.75 7.08 -10.14
N MET A 558 27.91 7.57 -10.58
CA MET A 558 29.11 6.74 -10.73
C MET A 558 29.58 6.19 -9.38
N VAL A 559 29.51 7.00 -8.30
CA VAL A 559 29.84 6.53 -6.95
C VAL A 559 28.83 5.48 -6.46
N ALA A 560 27.54 5.69 -6.69
CA ALA A 560 26.47 4.74 -6.32
C ALA A 560 26.61 3.37 -7.00
N LEU A 561 27.14 3.34 -8.24
CA LEU A 561 27.36 2.08 -8.97
C LEU A 561 28.58 1.29 -8.46
N ILE A 562 29.60 1.97 -7.93
CA ILE A 562 30.87 1.34 -7.54
C ILE A 562 30.90 1.04 -6.04
N VAL A 563 30.34 1.93 -5.21
CA VAL A 563 30.34 1.83 -3.74
C VAL A 563 28.99 2.36 -3.19
N PRO A 564 27.89 1.60 -3.35
CA PRO A 564 26.54 2.05 -2.99
C PRO A 564 26.41 2.43 -1.49
N GLU A 565 27.16 1.76 -0.61
CA GLU A 565 27.20 2.07 0.82
C GLU A 565 27.76 3.47 1.15
N TYR A 566 28.54 4.09 0.26
CA TYR A 566 29.12 5.43 0.48
C TYR A 566 28.14 6.57 0.17
N VAL A 567 27.01 6.28 -0.48
CA VAL A 567 25.97 7.26 -0.83
C VAL A 567 24.90 7.36 0.26
N ILE A 568 24.86 6.40 1.19
CA ILE A 568 23.89 6.32 2.30
C ILE A 568 24.44 6.92 3.61
N LEU A 569 25.77 7.12 3.70
CA LEU A 569 26.45 7.87 4.78
C LEU A 569 26.53 9.35 4.42
#